data_AF-A0A163CAZ5-F1
#
_entry.id   AF-A0A163CAZ5-F1
#
_cell.length_a   1.000
_cell.length_b   1.000
_cell.length_c   1.000
_cell.angle_alpha   90.00
_cell.angle_beta   90.00
_cell.angle_gamma   90.00
#
_symmetry.space_group_name_H-M   'P 1'
#
loop_
_entity.id
_entity.type
_entity.pdbx_description
1 polymer ?
#
loop_
_entity_poly.entity_id
_entity_poly.type
_entity_poly.pdbx_seq_one_letter_code
_entity_poly.pdbx_strand_id
1 'polypeptide(L)'
;MQPLLVLICGPYLSGTQGDPALIAANRERLESWALPIYERGHLPLVGEWMALPIIHAAGGRAPGDAVFNAYQYPVAHRLLARCDAVLRIPGASRGADLDVARAQELGLTVFTDIGQLPRLTPATDSTQP
;
A
#
# COMPACT_ATOMS: atom_id res chain seq x y z
N MET A 1 15.49 -1.87 16.74
CA MET A 1 14.20 -1.38 16.21
C MET A 1 13.38 -2.58 15.80
N GLN A 2 12.06 -2.54 15.94
CA GLN A 2 11.17 -3.62 15.51
C GLN A 2 10.87 -3.50 14.00
N PRO A 3 10.61 -4.62 13.30
CA PRO A 3 10.06 -4.58 11.94
C PRO A 3 8.75 -3.77 11.88
N LEU A 4 8.60 -2.96 10.83
CA LEU A 4 7.40 -2.17 10.57
C LEU A 4 6.54 -2.87 9.52
N LEU A 5 5.21 -2.79 9.65
CA LEU A 5 4.26 -3.01 8.57
C LEU A 5 4.05 -1.69 7.81
N VAL A 6 4.51 -1.66 6.56
CA VAL A 6 4.57 -0.43 5.74
C VAL A 6 3.55 -0.51 4.61
N LEU A 7 2.54 0.37 4.63
CA LEU A 7 1.61 0.52 3.51
C LEU A 7 2.24 1.34 2.38
N ILE A 8 2.20 0.83 1.15
CA ILE A 8 2.70 1.52 -0.04
C ILE A 8 1.56 2.33 -0.65
N CYS A 9 1.69 3.66 -0.66
CA CYS A 9 0.68 4.57 -1.20
C CYS A 9 1.20 5.25 -2.48
N GLY A 10 0.42 5.19 -3.55
CA GLY A 10 0.75 5.84 -4.82
C GLY A 10 -0.40 5.82 -5.83
N PRO A 11 -0.18 6.30 -7.06
CA PRO A 11 -1.14 6.13 -8.15
C PRO A 11 -1.55 4.68 -8.34
N TYR A 12 -2.85 4.41 -8.21
CA TYR A 12 -3.51 3.18 -8.64
C TYR A 12 -4.50 3.48 -9.78
N LEU A 13 -5.61 4.18 -9.49
CA LEU A 13 -6.56 4.62 -10.52
C LEU A 13 -6.21 5.97 -11.16
N SER A 14 -5.41 6.81 -10.48
CA SER A 14 -5.09 8.14 -10.97
C SER A 14 -4.29 8.10 -12.26
N GLY A 15 -4.65 8.96 -13.22
CA GLY A 15 -4.02 9.04 -14.54
C GLY A 15 -4.41 7.93 -15.52
N THR A 16 -5.24 6.97 -15.11
CA THR A 16 -5.59 5.80 -15.96
C THR A 16 -6.81 6.04 -16.85
N GLN A 17 -7.70 6.98 -16.49
CA GLN A 17 -9.00 7.17 -17.15
C GLN A 17 -9.84 5.89 -17.24
N GLY A 18 -9.60 4.92 -16.35
CA GLY A 18 -10.27 3.62 -16.36
C GLY A 18 -9.63 2.57 -17.26
N ASP A 19 -8.52 2.88 -17.94
CA ASP A 19 -7.78 1.93 -18.77
C ASP A 19 -7.20 0.79 -17.90
N PRO A 20 -7.63 -0.48 -18.13
CA PRO A 20 -7.17 -1.62 -17.34
C PRO A 20 -5.66 -1.85 -17.41
N ALA A 21 -5.01 -1.57 -18.54
CA ALA A 21 -3.56 -1.75 -18.71
C ALA A 21 -2.79 -0.71 -17.89
N LEU A 22 -3.26 0.55 -17.87
CA LEU A 22 -2.65 1.59 -17.04
C LEU A 22 -2.88 1.32 -15.54
N ILE A 23 -4.04 0.78 -15.16
CA ILE A 23 -4.32 0.34 -13.78
C ILE A 23 -3.38 -0.80 -13.38
N ALA A 24 -3.16 -1.77 -14.27
CA ALA A 24 -2.24 -2.87 -14.01
C ALA A 24 -0.79 -2.38 -13.86
N ALA A 25 -0.32 -1.50 -14.76
CA ALA A 25 1.01 -0.90 -14.69
C ALA A 25 1.20 -0.07 -13.40
N ASN A 26 0.18 0.68 -12.98
CA ASN A 26 0.21 1.40 -11.71
C ASN A 26 0.31 0.44 -10.50
N ARG A 27 -0.40 -0.68 -10.52
CA ARG A 27 -0.31 -1.72 -9.48
C ARG A 27 1.08 -2.36 -9.46
N GLU A 28 1.63 -2.75 -10.60
CA GLU A 28 2.99 -3.29 -10.71
C GLU A 28 4.03 -2.32 -10.15
N ARG A 29 3.83 -1.01 -10.38
CA ARG A 29 4.69 0.03 -9.83
C ARG A 29 4.57 0.19 -8.31
N LEU A 30 3.42 -0.11 -7.70
CA LEU A 30 3.29 -0.19 -6.24
C LEU A 30 4.02 -1.44 -5.71
N GLU A 31 3.80 -2.57 -6.37
CA GLU A 31 4.36 -3.87 -6.00
C GLU A 31 5.88 -3.91 -6.10
N SER A 32 6.49 -3.15 -7.03
CA SER A 32 7.94 -3.07 -7.18
C SER A 32 8.66 -2.50 -5.95
N TRP A 33 7.97 -1.78 -5.07
CA TRP A 33 8.52 -1.30 -3.80
C TRP A 33 8.48 -2.32 -2.66
N ALA A 34 7.83 -3.47 -2.87
CA ALA A 34 7.75 -4.52 -1.85
C ALA A 34 9.14 -5.07 -1.50
N LEU A 35 9.96 -5.41 -2.51
CA LEU A 35 11.30 -5.95 -2.29
C LEU A 35 12.22 -4.94 -1.57
N PRO A 36 12.36 -3.67 -2.00
CA PRO A 36 13.17 -2.68 -1.28
C PRO A 36 12.78 -2.49 0.20
N ILE A 37 11.49 -2.59 0.54
CA ILE A 37 11.03 -2.53 1.94
C ILE A 37 11.46 -3.80 2.69
N TYR A 38 11.27 -4.96 2.07
CA TYR A 38 11.66 -6.24 2.65
C TYR A 38 13.16 -6.35 2.92
N GLU A 39 14.00 -5.91 1.98
CA GLU A 39 15.46 -5.89 2.13
C GLU A 39 15.97 -4.97 3.26
N ARG A 40 15.10 -4.08 3.78
CA ARG A 40 15.38 -3.26 4.96
C ARG A 40 14.91 -3.92 6.26
N GLY A 41 14.33 -5.11 6.19
CA GLY A 41 13.82 -5.88 7.33
C GLY A 41 12.41 -5.49 7.76
N HIS A 42 11.60 -4.98 6.84
CA HIS A 42 10.22 -4.55 7.09
C HIS A 42 9.24 -5.34 6.24
N LEU A 43 7.96 -5.33 6.60
CA LEU A 43 6.92 -6.00 5.83
C LEU A 43 6.19 -4.99 4.93
N PRO A 44 6.21 -5.18 3.59
CA PRO A 44 5.45 -4.34 2.68
C PRO A 44 3.98 -4.75 2.63
N LEU A 45 3.10 -3.79 2.38
CA LEU A 45 1.69 -4.02 2.10
C LEU A 45 1.22 -3.11 0.96
N VAL A 46 0.56 -3.68 -0.04
CA VAL A 46 -0.20 -2.93 -1.05
C VAL A 46 -1.69 -3.05 -0.73
N GLY A 47 -2.42 -1.93 -0.72
CA GLY A 47 -3.83 -1.90 -0.34
C GLY A 47 -4.70 -2.83 -1.19
N GLU A 48 -4.42 -2.90 -2.48
CA GLU A 48 -5.14 -3.71 -3.46
C GLU A 48 -5.05 -5.21 -3.19
N TRP A 49 -3.97 -5.72 -2.57
CA TRP A 49 -3.85 -7.13 -2.19
C TRP A 49 -4.97 -7.58 -1.25
N MET A 50 -5.48 -6.65 -0.42
CA MET A 50 -6.54 -6.91 0.53
C MET A 50 -7.90 -6.43 0.00
N ALA A 51 -7.94 -5.30 -0.72
CA ALA A 51 -9.19 -4.73 -1.21
C ALA A 51 -9.81 -5.55 -2.36
N LEU A 52 -9.01 -5.99 -3.34
CA LEU A 52 -9.54 -6.65 -4.53
C LEU A 52 -10.22 -7.99 -4.23
N PRO A 53 -9.68 -8.90 -3.41
CA PRO A 53 -10.38 -10.14 -3.05
C PRO A 53 -11.73 -9.88 -2.37
N ILE A 54 -11.82 -8.86 -1.51
CA ILE A 54 -13.06 -8.47 -0.82
C ILE A 54 -14.08 -7.91 -1.81
N ILE A 55 -13.65 -7.00 -2.69
CA ILE A 55 -14.50 -6.40 -3.74
C ILE A 55 -15.06 -7.48 -4.66
N HIS A 56 -14.23 -8.41 -5.12
CA HIS A 56 -14.66 -9.51 -5.97
C HIS A 56 -15.65 -10.44 -5.25
N ALA A 57 -15.39 -10.78 -3.98
CA ALA A 57 -16.32 -11.58 -3.19
C ALA A 57 -17.67 -10.88 -2.96
N ALA A 58 -17.68 -9.55 -2.91
CA ALA A 58 -18.88 -8.73 -2.85
C ALA A 58 -19.59 -8.52 -4.21
N GLY A 59 -19.07 -9.12 -5.29
CA GLY A 59 -19.67 -9.07 -6.63
C GLY A 59 -19.17 -7.93 -7.53
N GLY A 60 -18.18 -7.15 -7.10
CA GLY A 60 -17.53 -6.13 -7.93
C GLY A 60 -16.79 -6.77 -9.10
N ARG A 61 -16.83 -6.12 -10.27
CA ARG A 61 -16.28 -6.63 -11.53
C ARG A 61 -15.34 -5.67 -12.21
N ALA A 62 -15.46 -4.37 -11.93
CA ALA A 62 -14.66 -3.35 -12.60
C ALA A 62 -14.18 -2.28 -11.61
N PRO A 63 -12.95 -1.76 -11.81
CA PRO A 63 -12.51 -0.56 -11.10
C PRO A 63 -13.53 0.58 -11.24
N GLY A 64 -13.91 1.19 -10.13
CA GLY A 64 -14.86 2.31 -10.09
C GLY A 64 -16.35 1.94 -10.17
N ASP A 65 -16.72 0.66 -10.23
CA ASP A 65 -18.12 0.25 -10.08
C ASP A 65 -18.66 0.54 -8.66
N ALA A 66 -19.97 0.37 -8.46
CA ALA A 66 -20.61 0.68 -7.18
C ALA A 66 -20.04 -0.14 -6.00
N VAL A 67 -19.71 -1.41 -6.22
CA VAL A 67 -19.15 -2.30 -5.20
C VAL A 67 -17.70 -1.89 -4.91
N PHE A 68 -16.91 -1.63 -5.94
CA PHE A 68 -15.55 -1.13 -5.81
C PHE A 68 -15.52 0.14 -4.94
N ASN A 69 -16.34 1.14 -5.26
CA ASN A 69 -16.38 2.40 -4.52
C ASN A 69 -16.87 2.22 -3.07
N ALA A 70 -17.77 1.25 -2.84
CA ALA A 70 -18.29 0.94 -1.51
C ALA A 70 -17.24 0.27 -0.59
N TYR A 71 -16.27 -0.45 -1.15
CA TYR A 71 -15.32 -1.25 -0.36
C TYR A 71 -13.87 -0.77 -0.40
N GLN A 72 -13.40 -0.14 -1.48
CA GLN A 72 -11.99 0.23 -1.66
C GLN A 72 -11.47 1.12 -0.51
N TYR A 73 -12.10 2.27 -0.27
CA TYR A 73 -11.68 3.19 0.80
C TYR A 73 -11.90 2.62 2.21
N PRO A 74 -13.05 1.99 2.54
CA PRO A 74 -13.22 1.37 3.86
C PRO A 74 -12.20 0.28 4.17
N VAL A 75 -11.79 -0.52 3.18
CA VAL A 75 -10.71 -1.51 3.37
C VAL A 75 -9.38 -0.79 3.59
N ALA A 76 -9.02 0.19 2.75
CA ALA A 76 -7.79 0.97 2.91
C ALA A 76 -7.68 1.61 4.30
N HIS A 77 -8.75 2.23 4.80
CA HIS A 77 -8.77 2.82 6.13
C HIS A 77 -8.55 1.80 7.26
N ARG A 78 -9.13 0.60 7.14
CA ARG A 78 -8.93 -0.48 8.12
C ARG A 78 -7.49 -1.01 8.09
N LEU A 79 -6.89 -1.10 6.91
CA LEU A 79 -5.48 -1.51 6.76
C LEU A 79 -4.55 -0.47 7.36
N LEU A 80 -4.78 0.80 7.04
CA LEU A 80 -3.94 1.89 7.51
C LEU A 80 -3.89 1.95 9.04
N ALA A 81 -5.02 1.73 9.72
CA ALA A 81 -5.08 1.63 11.18
C ALA A 81 -4.30 0.45 11.79
N ARG A 82 -3.80 -0.47 10.97
CA ARG A 82 -3.02 -1.65 11.38
C ARG A 82 -1.55 -1.56 10.98
N CYS A 83 -1.19 -0.59 10.14
CA CYS A 83 0.18 -0.34 9.70
C CYS A 83 0.93 0.52 10.73
N ASP A 84 2.26 0.45 10.69
CA ASP A 84 3.14 1.27 11.53
C ASP A 84 3.63 2.52 10.77
N ALA A 85 3.68 2.43 9.43
CA ALA A 85 4.14 3.49 8.56
C ALA A 85 3.50 3.43 7.17
N VAL A 86 3.64 4.54 6.44
CA VAL A 86 3.31 4.65 5.02
C VAL A 86 4.56 5.00 4.23
N LEU A 87 4.76 4.36 3.08
CA LEU A 87 5.68 4.82 2.04
C LEU A 87 4.87 5.46 0.91
N ARG A 88 4.96 6.80 0.78
CA ARG A 88 4.37 7.55 -0.32
C ARG A 88 5.34 7.59 -1.50
N ILE A 89 5.08 6.78 -2.52
CA ILE A 89 5.93 6.72 -3.73
C ILE A 89 5.60 7.88 -4.68
N PRO A 90 6.49 8.29 -5.61
CA PRO A 90 6.22 9.43 -6.51
C PRO A 90 4.96 9.26 -7.38
N GLY A 91 4.41 10.39 -7.84
CA GLY A 91 3.29 10.44 -8.81
C GLY A 91 2.00 11.03 -8.22
N ALA A 92 1.27 11.79 -9.03
CA ALA A 92 0.02 12.45 -8.64
C ALA A 92 -1.09 11.42 -8.38
N SER A 93 -1.63 11.40 -7.16
CA SER A 93 -2.67 10.45 -6.77
C SER A 93 -3.48 10.97 -5.60
N ARG A 94 -4.72 11.38 -5.89
CA ARG A 94 -5.65 11.85 -4.86
C ARG A 94 -5.90 10.79 -3.78
N GLY A 95 -5.99 9.52 -4.16
CA GLY A 95 -6.18 8.42 -3.21
C GLY A 95 -4.99 8.29 -2.25
N ALA A 96 -3.77 8.31 -2.79
CA ALA A 96 -2.56 8.23 -1.98
C ALA A 96 -2.35 9.47 -1.09
N ASP A 97 -2.77 10.64 -1.54
CA ASP A 97 -2.70 11.88 -0.74
C ASP A 97 -3.69 11.83 0.43
N LEU A 98 -4.87 11.23 0.23
CA LEU A 98 -5.84 10.97 1.31
C LEU A 98 -5.32 9.93 2.30
N ASP A 99 -4.68 8.86 1.82
CA ASP A 99 -4.06 7.86 2.71
C ASP A 99 -2.95 8.49 3.57
N VAL A 100 -2.11 9.36 2.98
CA VAL A 100 -1.07 10.10 3.72
C VAL A 100 -1.67 11.01 4.78
N ALA A 101 -2.70 11.80 4.44
CA ALA A 101 -3.37 12.66 5.40
C ALA A 101 -3.95 11.84 6.57
N ARG A 102 -4.60 10.71 6.25
CA ARG A 102 -5.15 9.82 7.27
C ARG A 102 -4.07 9.15 8.12
N ALA A 103 -2.93 8.81 7.53
CA ALA A 103 -1.80 8.24 8.25
C ALA A 103 -1.25 9.22 9.28
N GLN A 104 -1.14 10.51 8.89
CA GLN A 104 -0.72 11.58 9.79
C GLN A 104 -1.72 11.79 10.93
N GLU A 105 -3.02 11.77 10.66
CA GLU A 105 -4.06 11.83 11.69
C GLU A 105 -3.96 10.67 12.71
N LEU A 106 -3.53 9.50 12.24
CA LEU A 106 -3.33 8.31 13.07
C LEU A 106 -1.96 8.30 13.78
N GLY A 107 -1.11 9.32 13.57
CA GLY A 107 0.23 9.41 14.14
C GLY A 107 1.24 8.45 13.51
N LEU A 108 0.95 7.89 12.34
CA LEU A 108 1.86 7.02 11.60
C LEU A 108 2.99 7.82 10.97
N THR A 109 4.16 7.19 10.86
CA THR A 109 5.28 7.81 10.16
C THR A 109 5.05 7.71 8.65
N VAL A 110 5.16 8.84 7.95
CA VAL A 110 5.07 8.90 6.49
C VAL A 110 6.48 9.08 5.92
N PHE A 111 6.94 8.09 5.17
CA PHE A 111 8.17 8.14 4.41
C PHE A 111 7.87 8.51 2.97
N THR A 112 8.68 9.38 2.38
CA THR A 112 8.60 9.75 0.96
C THR A 112 9.76 9.18 0.15
N ASP A 113 10.74 8.57 0.84
CA ASP A 113 11.91 7.95 0.25
C ASP A 113 12.25 6.65 1.01
N ILE A 114 12.60 5.61 0.28
CA ILE A 114 12.93 4.29 0.84
C ILE A 114 14.15 4.32 1.76
N GLY A 115 15.07 5.27 1.56
CA GLY A 115 16.23 5.48 2.41
C GLY A 115 15.88 5.95 3.81
N GLN A 116 14.72 6.57 4.01
CA GLN A 116 14.24 7.04 5.31
C GLN A 116 13.72 5.92 6.21
N LEU A 117 13.24 4.82 5.60
CA LEU A 117 12.88 3.62 6.36
C LEU A 117 14.13 3.11 7.08
N PRO A 118 14.10 2.76 8.37
CA PRO A 118 15.26 2.18 9.05
C PRO A 118 15.77 0.93 8.32
N ARG A 119 17.07 0.63 8.40
CA ARG A 119 17.59 -0.69 7.99
C ARG A 119 17.76 -1.52 9.24
N LEU A 120 17.01 -2.60 9.34
CA LEU A 120 17.24 -3.61 10.37
C LEU A 120 18.36 -4.53 9.89
N THR A 121 19.35 -4.75 10.75
CA THR A 121 20.27 -5.86 10.56
C THR A 121 19.45 -7.14 10.61
N PRO A 122 19.58 -8.07 9.64
CA PRO A 122 18.87 -9.33 9.71
C PRO A 122 19.17 -9.97 11.07
N ALA A 123 18.12 -10.29 11.84
CA ALA A 123 18.30 -11.20 12.94
C ALA A 123 18.90 -12.47 12.33
N THR A 124 19.99 -12.98 12.90
CA THR A 124 20.50 -14.29 12.53
C THR A 124 19.40 -15.27 12.88
N ASP A 125 18.56 -15.62 11.91
CA ASP A 125 17.45 -16.51 12.12
C ASP A 125 18.05 -17.91 12.24
N SER A 126 18.51 -18.23 13.45
CA SER A 126 19.08 -19.54 13.82
C SER A 126 18.01 -20.62 13.94
N THR A 127 16.89 -20.47 13.23
CA THR A 127 15.80 -21.43 13.25
C THR A 127 15.14 -21.52 11.88
N GLN A 128 15.78 -22.27 10.97
CA GLN A 128 15.02 -23.09 10.04
C GLN A 128 15.41 -24.55 10.29
N PRO A 129 14.46 -25.45 10.60
CA PRO A 129 14.68 -26.89 10.50
C PRO A 129 14.85 -27.31 9.02
#